data_AF-C3Y405-F1
#
_entry.id   AF-C3Y405-F1
#
_cell.length_a   1.000
_cell.length_b   1.000
_cell.length_c   1.000
_cell.angle_alpha   90.00
_cell.angle_beta   90.00
_cell.angle_gamma   90.00
#
_symmetry.space_group_name_H-M   'P 1'
#
loop_
_entity.id
_entity.type
_entity.pdbx_description
1 polymer ?
#
loop_
_entity_poly.entity_id
_entity_poly.type
_entity_poly.pdbx_seq_one_letter_code
_entity_poly.pdbx_strand_id
1 'polypeptide(L)'
;GRLPVKWMPPEALFDRVYTTQSDVWAFGVLLWEIMTLGGGPYPGIPVEELFKLLKEGHRMERPQNCSAEMYELMRWCWQANPNTRPNFNILVENLDRMLTLSANEDYLDLEAPLDSFTTSSSQPPSYHGSSDDVFEEDAKVDTVMLPPQAPSRKPTDNKETTI
;
A
#
# COMPACT_ATOMS: atom_id res chain seq x y z
N GLY A 1 -25.10 14.29 -11.38
CA GLY A 1 -24.38 13.78 -10.20
C GLY A 1 -23.72 14.94 -9.47
N ARG A 2 -23.45 14.79 -8.16
CA ARG A 2 -22.65 15.78 -7.42
C ARG A 2 -21.16 15.53 -7.68
N LEU A 3 -20.37 16.58 -7.86
CA LEU A 3 -18.92 16.48 -8.05
C LEU A 3 -18.20 16.25 -6.70
N PRO A 4 -17.11 15.47 -6.66
CA PRO A 4 -16.35 15.21 -5.44
C PRO A 4 -15.40 16.37 -5.13
N VAL A 5 -15.94 17.49 -4.65
CA VAL A 5 -15.21 18.77 -4.50
C VAL A 5 -13.88 18.64 -3.74
N LYS A 6 -13.81 17.78 -2.71
CA LYS A 6 -12.60 17.60 -1.90
C LYS A 6 -11.43 16.91 -2.62
N TRP A 7 -11.68 16.27 -3.76
CA TRP A 7 -10.66 15.63 -4.60
C TRP A 7 -10.22 16.51 -5.76
N MET A 8 -10.94 17.61 -6.02
CA MET A 8 -10.69 18.44 -7.18
C MET A 8 -9.53 19.40 -6.93
N PRO A 9 -8.62 19.58 -7.90
CA PRO A 9 -7.57 20.57 -7.81
C PRO A 9 -8.10 22.01 -7.99
N PRO A 10 -7.32 23.04 -7.61
CA PRO A 10 -7.69 24.44 -7.77
C PRO A 10 -8.17 24.81 -9.18
N GLU A 11 -7.45 24.42 -10.23
CA GLU A 11 -7.83 24.75 -11.61
C GLU A 11 -9.16 24.11 -12.06
N ALA A 12 -9.51 22.94 -11.53
CA ALA A 12 -10.79 22.31 -11.80
C ALA A 12 -11.93 23.01 -11.05
N LEU A 13 -11.65 23.49 -9.83
CA LEU A 13 -12.60 24.21 -8.98
C LEU A 13 -12.90 25.62 -9.50
N PHE A 14 -11.88 26.36 -9.95
CA PHE A 14 -12.01 27.77 -10.34
C PHE A 14 -12.24 27.94 -11.84
N ASP A 15 -11.49 27.21 -12.66
CA ASP A 15 -11.42 27.43 -14.11
C ASP A 15 -12.09 26.31 -14.92
N ARG A 16 -12.59 25.27 -14.23
CA ARG A 16 -13.17 24.05 -14.83
C ARG A 16 -12.22 23.37 -15.82
N VAL A 17 -10.93 23.43 -15.53
CA VAL A 17 -9.88 22.77 -16.32
C VAL A 17 -9.65 21.37 -15.74
N TYR A 18 -9.74 20.36 -16.61
CA TYR A 18 -9.54 18.96 -16.25
C TYR A 18 -8.49 18.37 -17.19
N THR A 19 -7.40 17.87 -16.62
CA THR A 19 -6.29 17.28 -17.36
C THR A 19 -5.75 16.07 -16.60
N THR A 20 -4.80 15.34 -17.18
CA THR A 20 -4.06 14.30 -16.45
C THR A 20 -3.40 14.84 -15.18
N GLN A 21 -2.96 16.11 -15.16
CA GLN A 21 -2.39 16.72 -13.95
C GLN A 21 -3.45 16.98 -12.88
N SER A 22 -4.72 17.11 -13.26
CA SER A 22 -5.85 17.16 -12.33
C SER A 22 -6.07 15.79 -11.68
N ASP A 23 -5.90 14.71 -12.45
CA ASP A 23 -5.94 13.34 -11.92
C ASP A 23 -4.77 13.08 -10.96
N VAL A 24 -3.58 13.61 -11.24
CA VAL A 24 -2.43 13.53 -10.33
C VAL A 24 -2.75 14.17 -8.97
N TRP A 25 -3.45 15.31 -8.94
CA TRP A 25 -3.87 15.91 -7.67
C TRP A 25 -4.82 14.97 -6.92
N ALA A 26 -5.84 14.45 -7.59
CA ALA A 26 -6.80 13.52 -7.01
C ALA A 26 -6.12 12.24 -6.51
N PHE A 27 -5.08 11.76 -7.21
CA PHE A 27 -4.23 10.66 -6.77
C PHE A 27 -3.48 11.00 -5.48
N GLY A 28 -2.95 12.22 -5.33
CA GLY A 28 -2.37 12.68 -4.06
C GLY A 28 -3.38 12.63 -2.91
N VAL A 29 -4.64 13.04 -3.17
CA VAL A 29 -5.73 12.93 -2.18
C VAL A 29 -6.01 11.46 -1.84
N LEU A 30 -6.06 10.58 -2.85
CA LEU A 30 -6.22 9.13 -2.65
C LEU A 30 -5.09 8.54 -1.82
N LEU A 31 -3.83 8.90 -2.06
CA LEU A 31 -2.70 8.47 -1.23
C LEU A 31 -2.89 8.88 0.23
N TRP A 32 -3.38 10.10 0.48
CA TRP A 32 -3.70 10.55 1.83
C TRP A 32 -4.81 9.70 2.48
N GLU A 33 -5.86 9.35 1.72
CA GLU A 33 -6.91 8.45 2.20
C GLU A 33 -6.37 7.06 2.53
N ILE A 34 -5.51 6.49 1.67
CA ILE A 34 -4.85 5.21 1.92
C ILE A 34 -4.04 5.27 3.21
N MET A 35 -3.23 6.31 3.40
CA MET A 35 -2.37 6.47 4.58
C MET A 35 -3.15 6.80 5.86
N THR A 36 -4.42 7.19 5.75
CA THR A 36 -5.35 7.38 6.88
C THR A 36 -6.34 6.23 7.04
N LEU A 37 -6.17 5.13 6.28
CA LEU A 37 -7.04 3.96 6.29
C LEU A 37 -8.51 4.29 5.96
N GLY A 38 -8.73 5.15 4.96
CA GLY A 38 -10.05 5.58 4.51
C GLY A 38 -10.59 6.83 5.21
N GLY A 39 -9.69 7.66 5.78
CA GLY A 39 -10.07 8.94 6.35
C GLY A 39 -10.65 9.88 5.30
N GLY A 40 -11.67 10.68 5.67
CA GLY A 40 -12.25 11.66 4.76
C GLY A 40 -11.29 12.85 4.53
N PRO A 41 -11.03 13.26 3.28
CA PRO A 41 -10.10 14.34 2.99
C PRO A 41 -10.57 15.67 3.60
N TYR A 42 -9.61 16.51 3.98
CA TYR A 42 -9.83 17.79 4.66
C TYR A 42 -10.82 17.64 5.84
N PRO A 43 -10.46 16.87 6.88
CA PRO A 43 -11.36 16.60 8.01
C PRO A 43 -11.72 17.90 8.74
N GLY A 44 -13.01 18.05 9.09
CA GLY A 44 -13.51 19.26 9.77
C GLY A 44 -13.65 20.51 8.90
N ILE A 45 -13.17 20.49 7.66
CA ILE A 45 -13.27 21.64 6.74
C ILE A 45 -14.53 21.49 5.87
N PRO A 46 -15.48 22.45 5.93
CA PRO A 46 -16.64 22.47 5.05
C PRO A 46 -16.23 22.81 3.62
N VAL A 47 -17.01 22.35 2.65
CA VAL A 47 -16.69 22.48 1.22
C VAL A 47 -16.58 23.94 0.79
N GLU A 48 -17.41 24.80 1.37
CA GLU A 48 -17.49 26.23 1.11
C GLU A 48 -16.20 26.97 1.50
N GLU A 49 -15.52 26.52 2.56
CA GLU A 49 -14.26 27.11 3.03
C GLU A 49 -13.03 26.55 2.31
N LEU A 50 -13.11 25.31 1.82
CA LEU A 50 -12.00 24.62 1.18
C LEU A 50 -11.42 25.42 -0.01
N PHE A 51 -12.28 26.06 -0.81
CA PHE A 51 -11.86 26.88 -1.93
C PHE A 51 -10.90 28.00 -1.52
N LYS A 52 -11.21 28.70 -0.43
CA LYS A 52 -10.36 29.79 0.09
C LYS A 52 -9.04 29.25 0.60
N LEU A 53 -9.08 28.18 1.39
CA LEU A 53 -7.90 27.54 1.96
C LEU A 53 -6.94 27.03 0.88
N LEU A 54 -7.45 26.40 -0.18
CA LEU A 54 -6.63 25.91 -1.28
C LEU A 54 -5.90 27.04 -2.02
N LYS A 55 -6.56 28.20 -2.19
CA LYS A 55 -5.96 29.42 -2.76
C LYS A 55 -4.86 30.00 -1.87
N GLU A 56 -5.03 29.92 -0.56
CA GLU A 56 -4.04 30.33 0.43
C GLU A 56 -2.87 29.34 0.58
N GLY A 57 -2.92 28.21 -0.15
CA GLY A 57 -1.86 27.21 -0.16
C GLY A 57 -2.00 26.15 0.94
N HIS A 58 -3.12 26.13 1.67
CA HIS A 58 -3.40 25.08 2.65
C HIS A 58 -3.38 23.69 1.99
N ARG A 59 -2.79 22.72 2.66
CA ARG A 59 -2.77 21.29 2.28
C ARG A 59 -3.02 20.46 3.52
N MET A 60 -3.54 19.25 3.34
CA MET A 60 -3.75 18.31 4.44
C MET A 60 -2.42 17.97 5.12
N GLU A 61 -2.45 17.80 6.43
CA GLU A 61 -1.28 17.43 7.21
C GLU A 61 -0.84 15.99 6.94
N ARG A 62 0.41 15.68 7.30
CA ARG A 62 0.96 14.33 7.19
C ARG A 62 0.19 13.37 8.12
N PRO A 63 -0.36 12.26 7.62
CA PRO A 63 -0.96 11.24 8.46
C PRO A 63 0.03 10.64 9.46
N GLN A 64 -0.46 10.21 10.64
CA GLN A 64 0.40 9.73 11.74
C GLN A 64 1.33 8.58 11.32
N ASN A 65 0.83 7.63 10.54
CA ASN A 65 1.55 6.44 10.10
C ASN A 65 2.13 6.57 8.67
N CYS A 66 2.28 7.80 8.17
CA CYS A 66 2.80 8.06 6.83
C CYS A 66 4.28 8.41 6.88
N SER A 67 5.14 7.74 6.10
CA SER A 67 6.55 8.15 5.99
C SER A 67 6.66 9.59 5.47
N ALA A 68 7.75 10.28 5.82
CA ALA A 68 8.00 11.63 5.32
C ALA A 68 8.08 11.65 3.79
N GLU A 69 8.72 10.64 3.21
CA GLU A 69 8.86 10.47 1.77
C GLU A 69 7.52 10.29 1.04
N MET A 70 6.62 9.47 1.58
CA MET A 70 5.26 9.33 1.02
C MET A 70 4.52 10.66 1.07
N TYR A 71 4.66 11.40 2.17
CA TYR A 71 4.01 12.69 2.30
C TYR A 71 4.58 13.75 1.35
N GLU A 72 5.89 13.77 1.13
CA GLU A 72 6.50 14.63 0.10
C GLU A 72 5.98 14.30 -1.30
N LEU A 73 5.77 13.02 -1.61
CA LEU A 73 5.13 12.60 -2.86
C LEU A 73 3.70 13.16 -2.99
N MET A 74 2.90 13.10 -1.92
CA MET A 74 1.57 13.73 -1.87
C MET A 74 1.65 15.25 -2.07
N ARG A 75 2.58 15.92 -1.38
CA ARG A 75 2.80 17.37 -1.51
C ARG A 75 3.21 17.77 -2.92
N TRP A 76 3.97 16.93 -3.60
CA TRP A 76 4.33 17.14 -4.99
C TRP A 76 3.12 17.01 -5.94
N CYS A 77 2.21 16.07 -5.66
CA CYS A 77 0.93 15.97 -6.38
C CYS A 77 0.06 17.23 -6.17
N TRP A 78 0.17 17.89 -5.02
CA TRP A 78 -0.65 19.07 -4.68
C TRP A 78 0.01 20.42 -4.99
N GLN A 79 0.97 20.46 -5.91
CA GLN A 79 1.51 21.72 -6.39
C GLN A 79 0.42 22.58 -7.04
N ALA A 80 0.44 23.88 -6.73
CA ALA A 80 -0.55 24.82 -7.25
C ALA A 80 -0.49 24.93 -8.78
N ASN A 81 0.72 24.95 -9.35
CA ASN A 81 0.91 24.89 -10.79
C ASN A 81 0.79 23.43 -11.27
N PRO A 82 -0.17 23.10 -12.16
CA PRO A 82 -0.31 21.74 -12.68
C PRO A 82 0.95 21.22 -13.38
N ASN A 83 1.74 22.09 -14.01
CA ASN A 83 2.94 21.70 -14.76
C ASN A 83 4.13 21.31 -13.86
N THR A 84 4.08 21.63 -12.57
CA THR A 84 5.14 21.24 -11.63
C THR A 84 4.81 19.97 -10.87
N ARG A 85 3.60 19.42 -11.03
CA ARG A 85 3.20 18.12 -10.49
C ARG A 85 3.93 17.00 -11.26
N PRO A 86 4.28 15.87 -10.61
CA PRO A 86 4.88 14.74 -11.31
C PRO A 86 3.86 14.14 -12.28
N ASN A 87 4.34 13.51 -13.35
CA ASN A 87 3.47 12.65 -14.14
C ASN A 87 3.39 11.26 -13.47
N PHE A 88 2.45 10.42 -13.92
CA PHE A 88 2.26 9.10 -13.35
C PHE A 88 3.48 8.17 -13.48
N ASN A 89 4.32 8.31 -14.51
CA ASN A 89 5.53 7.49 -14.64
C ASN A 89 6.50 7.79 -13.48
N ILE A 90 6.72 9.06 -13.18
CA ILE A 90 7.54 9.49 -12.04
C ILE A 90 6.94 9.00 -10.71
N LEU A 91 5.61 9.03 -10.58
CA LEU A 91 4.93 8.52 -9.39
C LEU A 91 5.17 7.01 -9.20
N VAL A 92 5.06 6.23 -10.28
CA VAL A 92 5.33 4.79 -10.27
C VAL A 92 6.78 4.52 -9.87
N GLU A 93 7.75 5.19 -10.49
CA GLU A 93 9.18 5.05 -10.15
C GLU A 93 9.46 5.36 -8.67
N ASN A 94 8.84 6.42 -8.12
CA ASN A 94 9.01 6.75 -6.71
C ASN A 94 8.39 5.71 -5.79
N LEU A 95 7.17 5.25 -6.08
CA LEU A 95 6.49 4.23 -5.28
C LEU A 95 7.26 2.90 -5.33
N ASP A 96 7.75 2.49 -6.49
CA ASP A 96 8.56 1.26 -6.66
C ASP A 96 9.86 1.32 -5.84
N ARG A 97 10.56 2.46 -5.89
CA ARG A 97 11.75 2.68 -5.07
C ARG A 97 11.44 2.62 -3.58
N MET A 98 10.35 3.23 -3.13
CA MET A 98 9.95 3.22 -1.73
C MET A 98 9.61 1.80 -1.25
N LEU A 99 8.89 1.03 -2.07
CA LEU A 99 8.55 -0.37 -1.78
C LEU A 99 9.82 -1.23 -1.67
N THR A 100 10.75 -1.08 -2.60
CA THR A 100 12.04 -1.80 -2.61
C THR A 100 12.85 -1.52 -1.35
N LEU A 101 12.93 -0.26 -0.93
CA LEU A 101 13.65 0.11 0.30
C LEU A 101 12.97 -0.45 1.55
N SER A 102 11.63 -0.36 1.63
CA SER A 102 10.90 -0.91 2.78
C SER A 102 11.06 -2.42 2.95
N ALA A 103 11.05 -3.17 1.85
CA ALA A 103 11.21 -4.63 1.89
C ALA A 103 12.62 -5.07 2.34
N ASN A 104 13.64 -4.24 2.10
CA ASN A 104 15.01 -4.54 2.50
C ASN A 104 15.26 -4.29 3.99
N GLU A 105 14.59 -3.28 4.59
CA GLU A 105 14.70 -2.98 6.02
C GLU A 105 14.12 -4.12 6.89
N ASP A 106 13.05 -4.77 6.45
CA ASP A 106 12.46 -5.92 7.15
C ASP A 106 13.33 -7.20 7.08
N TYR A 107 14.36 -7.22 6.23
CA TYR A 107 15.17 -8.42 5.93
C TYR A 107 16.52 -8.47 6.68
N LEU A 108 16.93 -7.40 7.37
CA LEU A 108 18.25 -7.28 7.99
C LEU A 108 18.18 -7.30 9.53
N ASP A 109 18.02 -8.50 10.10
CA ASP A 109 18.35 -8.78 11.51
C ASP A 109 19.24 -10.03 11.61
N LEU A 110 20.46 -9.94 11.06
CA LEU A 110 21.42 -11.05 11.00
C LEU A 110 22.67 -10.84 11.87
N GLU A 111 22.70 -9.81 12.73
CA GLU A 111 23.85 -9.50 13.57
C GLU A 111 23.50 -9.35 15.06
N ALA A 112 22.61 -10.20 15.59
CA ALA A 112 22.64 -10.49 17.01
C ALA A 112 23.93 -11.30 17.31
N PRO A 113 24.88 -10.80 18.13
CA PRO A 113 26.16 -11.47 18.32
C PRO A 113 25.97 -12.89 18.90
N LEU A 114 26.32 -13.90 18.10
CA LEU A 114 26.45 -15.30 18.52
C LEU A 114 27.73 -15.51 19.35
N ASP A 115 27.96 -14.70 20.39
CA ASP A 115 29.11 -14.85 21.27
C ASP A 115 28.67 -14.97 22.74
N SER A 116 28.01 -16.08 23.08
CA SER A 116 27.94 -16.54 24.48
C SER A 116 27.80 -18.06 24.63
N PHE A 117 28.48 -18.85 23.80
CA PHE A 117 28.83 -20.22 24.19
C PHE A 117 30.31 -20.45 23.97
N THR A 118 31.11 -19.89 24.89
CA THR A 118 32.48 -20.33 25.12
C THR A 118 32.44 -21.81 25.49
N THR A 119 32.75 -22.67 24.52
CA THR A 119 33.10 -24.07 24.73
C THR A 119 34.31 -24.12 25.66
N SER A 120 34.08 -24.35 26.96
CA SER A 120 35.06 -24.97 27.83
C SER A 120 34.83 -26.48 27.79
N SER A 121 35.81 -27.14 27.19
CA SER A 121 36.03 -28.58 27.16
C SER A 121 35.92 -29.22 28.54
N SER A 122 35.12 -30.28 28.69
CA SER A 122 35.36 -31.44 29.58
C SER A 122 34.34 -32.58 29.36
N GLN A 123 34.80 -33.62 28.64
CA GLN A 123 34.37 -35.04 28.64
C GLN A 123 32.93 -35.46 28.26
N PRO A 124 32.77 -36.53 27.44
CA PRO A 124 31.48 -37.21 27.28
C PRO A 124 31.30 -38.28 28.38
N PRO A 125 30.13 -38.39 29.03
CA PRO A 125 29.82 -39.60 29.78
C PRO A 125 29.34 -40.70 28.82
N SER A 126 29.89 -41.87 29.09
CA SER A 126 29.71 -43.16 28.45
C SER A 126 28.26 -43.65 28.39
N TYR A 127 27.96 -44.29 27.26
CA TYR A 127 26.82 -45.14 26.95
C TYR A 127 26.48 -46.11 28.10
N HIS A 128 25.26 -46.03 28.63
CA HIS A 128 24.65 -47.09 29.41
C HIS A 128 23.24 -47.32 28.87
N GLY A 129 23.05 -48.47 28.23
CA GLY A 129 21.77 -48.85 27.64
C GLY A 129 20.77 -49.41 28.67
N SER A 130 19.54 -49.58 28.16
CA SER A 130 18.39 -50.32 28.68
C SER A 130 17.37 -49.54 29.52
N SER A 131 16.24 -49.19 28.91
CA SER A 131 14.97 -49.91 29.11
C SER A 131 13.89 -49.37 28.18
N ASP A 132 13.02 -50.28 27.76
CA ASP A 132 11.83 -50.09 26.96
C ASP A 132 10.87 -49.05 27.58
N ASP A 133 10.26 -48.21 26.75
CA ASP A 133 8.86 -47.81 26.94
C ASP A 133 8.28 -47.31 25.61
N VAL A 134 7.16 -47.93 25.27
CA VAL A 134 6.31 -47.71 24.11
C VAL A 134 5.52 -46.42 24.31
N PHE A 135 5.49 -45.52 23.32
CA PHE A 135 4.27 -44.75 23.05
C PHE A 135 4.20 -44.36 21.57
N GLU A 136 3.20 -44.92 20.92
CA GLU A 136 2.76 -44.68 19.55
C GLU A 136 1.74 -43.54 19.62
N GLU A 137 1.91 -42.47 18.82
CA GLU A 137 0.85 -41.49 18.60
C GLU A 137 0.81 -41.05 17.13
N ASP A 138 -0.29 -41.48 16.49
CA ASP A 138 -0.73 -41.13 15.15
C ASP A 138 -1.01 -39.64 15.00
N ALA A 139 -0.47 -39.02 13.95
CA ALA A 139 -1.04 -37.79 13.39
C ALA A 139 -1.14 -37.91 11.87
N LYS A 140 -2.40 -37.93 11.43
CA LYS A 140 -2.89 -38.08 10.05
C LYS A 140 -2.38 -36.97 9.14
N VAL A 141 -1.99 -37.35 7.93
CA VAL A 141 -1.85 -36.46 6.77
C VAL A 141 -3.25 -36.00 6.34
N ASP A 142 -3.57 -34.73 6.59
CA ASP A 142 -4.73 -34.08 5.98
C ASP A 142 -4.37 -33.67 4.54
N THR A 143 -4.87 -34.45 3.59
CA THR A 143 -4.88 -34.08 2.18
C THR A 143 -5.98 -33.06 1.96
N VAL A 144 -5.61 -31.80 1.70
CA VAL A 144 -6.56 -30.73 1.38
C VAL A 144 -7.21 -31.00 0.02
N MET A 145 -8.53 -31.16 0.06
CA MET A 145 -9.41 -31.39 -1.08
C MET A 145 -9.55 -30.09 -1.91
N LEU A 146 -9.26 -30.14 -3.21
CA LEU A 146 -9.48 -29.02 -4.14
C LEU A 146 -11.00 -28.79 -4.40
N PRO A 147 -11.46 -27.53 -4.49
CA PRO A 147 -12.86 -27.21 -4.79
C PRO A 147 -13.22 -27.49 -6.27
N PRO A 148 -14.52 -27.72 -6.57
CA PRO A 148 -14.99 -28.14 -7.89
C PRO A 148 -14.85 -27.03 -8.95
N GLN A 149 -14.46 -27.40 -10.17
CA GLN A 149 -14.38 -26.52 -11.33
C GLN A 149 -15.77 -26.01 -11.75
N ALA A 150 -15.83 -24.73 -12.13
CA ALA A 150 -17.02 -24.08 -12.67
C ALA A 150 -17.37 -24.61 -14.09
N PRO A 151 -18.68 -24.68 -14.45
CA PRO A 151 -19.09 -25.19 -15.75
C PRO A 151 -18.76 -24.24 -16.91
N SER A 152 -18.36 -24.87 -18.02
CA SER A 152 -17.98 -24.26 -19.30
C SER A 152 -19.09 -23.39 -19.91
N ARG A 153 -18.75 -22.16 -20.34
CA ARG A 153 -19.65 -21.26 -21.09
C ARG A 153 -19.78 -21.74 -22.55
N LYS A 154 -21.01 -21.93 -23.03
CA LYS A 154 -21.30 -22.13 -24.46
C LYS A 154 -21.22 -20.79 -25.23
N PRO A 155 -20.89 -20.81 -26.54
CA PRO A 155 -20.79 -19.61 -27.34
C PRO A 155 -22.20 -19.07 -27.65
N THR A 156 -22.41 -17.76 -27.50
CA THR A 156 -23.62 -17.07 -27.96
C THR A 156 -23.31 -16.37 -29.30
N ASP A 157 -24.14 -16.68 -30.31
CA ASP A 157 -24.10 -16.13 -31.66
C ASP A 157 -24.15 -14.60 -31.71
N ASN A 158 -23.23 -14.01 -32.49
CA ASN A 158 -23.32 -12.64 -32.96
C ASN A 158 -24.41 -12.55 -34.05
N LYS A 159 -25.42 -11.72 -33.84
CA LYS A 159 -26.24 -11.18 -34.93
C LYS A 159 -25.90 -9.71 -35.11
N GLU A 160 -25.23 -9.43 -36.23
CA GLU A 160 -25.15 -8.11 -36.84
C GLU A 160 -26.55 -7.50 -36.99
N THR A 161 -26.68 -6.21 -36.70
CA THR A 161 -27.74 -5.37 -37.25
C THR A 161 -27.14 -4.02 -37.59
N THR A 162 -26.75 -3.92 -38.86
CA THR A 162 -26.50 -2.69 -39.59
C THR A 162 -27.83 -2.06 -39.96
N ILE A 163 -28.11 -0.85 -39.48
CA ILE A 163 -28.67 0.28 -40.27
C ILE A 163 -28.09 1.56 -39.69
#